data_AF-A0A7C5TED5-F1
#
_entry.id   AF-A0A7C5TED5-F1
#
_cell.length_a   1.000
_cell.length_b   1.000
_cell.length_c   1.000
_cell.angle_alpha   90.00
_cell.angle_beta   90.00
_cell.angle_gamma   90.00
#
_symmetry.space_group_name_H-M   'P 1'
#
loop_
_entity.id
_entity.type
_entity.pdbx_description
1 polymer ?
#
loop_
_entity_poly.entity_id
_entity_poly.type
_entity_poly.pdbx_seq_one_letter_code
_entity_poly.pdbx_strand_id
1 'polypeptide(L)'
;AMVTGGDITPEYARDDYNLNLSGDALRKAFQDLINEANEVVKRGLPVKIYFLKREEALKIPGIVKLAEREPPPGDEWRIVEIEGIDVQADGGPHVANTREIGEVVFMKSESKGKDKKRVYYTVKP
;
A
#
# COMPACT_ATOMS: atom_id res chain seq x y z
N ALA A 1 -11.47 -0.02 0.33
CA ALA A 1 -11.68 -0.70 -0.97
C ALA A 1 -10.74 -1.90 -1.06
N MET A 2 -11.08 -2.95 -1.79
CA MET A 2 -10.20 -4.12 -1.94
C MET A 2 -9.07 -3.78 -2.93
N VAL A 3 -7.82 -4.07 -2.55
CA VAL A 3 -6.67 -3.99 -3.46
C VAL A 3 -6.66 -5.28 -4.30
N THR A 4 -6.67 -5.10 -5.62
CA THR A 4 -6.75 -6.18 -6.62
C THR A 4 -5.46 -6.34 -7.42
N GLY A 5 -4.44 -5.55 -7.12
CA GLY A 5 -3.13 -5.63 -7.74
C GLY A 5 -2.31 -4.37 -7.47
N GLY A 6 -1.04 -4.43 -7.82
CA GLY A 6 -0.10 -3.32 -7.71
C GLY A 6 1.20 -3.65 -8.40
N ASP A 7 2.03 -2.63 -8.65
CA ASP A 7 3.33 -2.76 -9.30
C ASP A 7 4.19 -1.53 -8.97
N ILE A 8 5.51 -1.72 -8.87
CA ILE A 8 6.46 -0.67 -8.49
C ILE A 8 7.64 -0.70 -9.46
N THR A 9 8.00 0.47 -9.98
CA THR A 9 9.22 0.73 -10.77
C THR A 9 10.01 1.87 -10.13
N PRO A 10 11.25 2.14 -10.58
CA PRO A 10 12.00 3.31 -10.11
C PRO A 10 11.30 4.65 -10.35
N GLU A 11 10.45 4.74 -11.38
CA GLU A 11 9.80 5.99 -11.80
C GLU A 11 8.42 6.18 -11.18
N TYR A 12 7.66 5.11 -10.99
CA TYR A 12 6.30 5.17 -10.47
C TYR A 12 5.88 3.88 -9.75
N ALA A 13 4.88 4.00 -8.90
CA ALA A 13 4.08 2.90 -8.40
C ALA A 13 2.64 3.01 -8.92
N ARG A 14 1.96 1.86 -8.97
CA ARG A 14 0.52 1.81 -9.25
C ARG A 14 -0.16 0.82 -8.32
N ASP A 15 -1.38 1.16 -7.93
CA ASP A 15 -2.27 0.27 -7.18
C ASP A 15 -3.63 0.18 -7.87
N ASP A 16 -4.17 -1.04 -7.90
CA ASP A 16 -5.47 -1.38 -8.44
C ASP A 16 -6.48 -1.63 -7.33
N TYR A 17 -7.63 -0.99 -7.42
CA TYR A 17 -8.71 -1.08 -6.46
C TYR A 17 -10.00 -1.57 -7.10
N ASN A 18 -10.75 -2.37 -6.36
CA ASN A 18 -12.15 -2.63 -6.63
C ASN A 18 -12.99 -1.43 -6.16
N LEU A 19 -13.40 -0.58 -7.09
CA LEU A 19 -14.11 0.68 -6.86
C LEU A 19 -15.09 0.98 -8.00
N ASN A 20 -16.30 1.37 -7.62
CA ASN A 20 -17.35 1.83 -8.54
C ASN A 20 -17.43 3.37 -8.54
N LEU A 21 -16.33 4.02 -8.92
CA LEU A 21 -16.22 5.47 -9.10
C LEU A 21 -15.64 5.79 -10.48
N SER A 22 -16.04 6.88 -11.12
CA SER A 22 -15.53 7.27 -12.44
C SER A 22 -15.34 8.77 -12.58
N GLY A 23 -14.67 9.20 -13.65
CA GLY A 23 -14.46 10.61 -13.98
C GLY A 23 -13.81 11.40 -12.83
N ASP A 24 -14.34 12.60 -12.60
CA ASP A 24 -13.81 13.52 -11.59
C ASP A 24 -13.94 12.98 -10.17
N ALA A 25 -15.00 12.21 -9.88
CA ALA A 25 -15.19 11.60 -8.56
C ALA A 25 -14.07 10.59 -8.25
N LEU A 26 -13.65 9.80 -9.23
CA LEU A 26 -12.51 8.89 -9.08
C LEU A 26 -11.21 9.66 -8.85
N ARG A 27 -10.95 10.67 -9.69
CA ARG A 27 -9.74 11.49 -9.60
C ARG A 27 -9.65 12.19 -8.24
N LYS A 28 -10.78 12.72 -7.74
CA LYS A 28 -10.86 13.35 -6.42
C LYS A 28 -10.58 12.34 -5.31
N ALA A 29 -11.22 11.17 -5.34
CA ALA A 29 -11.00 10.14 -4.33
C ALA A 29 -9.53 9.71 -4.21
N PHE A 30 -8.83 9.56 -5.34
CA PHE A 30 -7.41 9.24 -5.31
C PHE A 30 -6.52 10.41 -4.87
N GLN A 31 -6.87 11.66 -5.20
CA GLN A 31 -6.15 12.82 -4.65
C GLN A 31 -6.33 12.91 -3.14
N ASP A 32 -7.55 12.71 -2.63
CA ASP A 32 -7.83 12.70 -1.20
C ASP A 32 -7.03 11.59 -0.48
N LEU A 33 -6.96 10.39 -1.08
CA LEU A 33 -6.14 9.27 -0.58
C LEU A 33 -4.64 9.62 -0.52
N ILE A 34 -4.11 10.26 -1.56
CA ILE A 34 -2.70 10.70 -1.59
C ILE A 34 -2.44 11.77 -0.54
N ASN A 35 -3.39 12.69 -0.32
CA ASN A 35 -3.29 13.69 0.75
C ASN A 35 -3.23 13.04 2.13
N GLU A 36 -4.10 12.06 2.39
CA GLU A 36 -4.10 11.30 3.65
C GLU A 36 -2.78 10.54 3.85
N ALA A 37 -2.25 9.90 2.81
CA ALA A 37 -0.95 9.24 2.86
C ALA A 37 0.18 10.24 3.20
N ASN A 38 0.15 11.44 2.62
CA ASN A 38 1.12 12.48 2.93
C ASN A 38 1.01 12.99 4.38
N GLU A 39 -0.19 13.02 4.98
CA GLU A 39 -0.32 13.33 6.41
C GLU A 39 0.35 12.26 7.30
N VAL A 40 0.27 10.99 6.91
CA VAL A 40 1.03 9.90 7.56
C VAL A 40 2.53 10.10 7.39
N VAL A 41 2.99 10.44 6.18
CA VAL A 41 4.39 10.70 5.91
C VAL A 41 4.92 11.83 6.80
N LYS A 42 4.21 12.96 6.89
CA LYS A 42 4.59 14.10 7.74
C LYS A 42 4.72 13.76 9.21
N ARG A 43 3.93 12.80 9.72
CA ARG A 43 4.02 12.32 11.11
C ARG A 43 5.36 11.66 11.43
N GLY A 44 6.07 11.12 10.44
CA GLY A 44 7.40 10.51 10.63
C GLY A 44 7.36 9.30 11.54
N LEU A 45 6.54 8.32 11.19
CA LEU A 45 6.32 7.12 11.99
C LEU A 45 7.43 6.10 11.73
N PRO A 46 7.85 5.35 12.76
CA PRO A 46 8.80 4.27 12.58
C PRO A 46 8.20 3.15 11.74
N VAL A 47 9.01 2.60 10.84
CA VAL A 47 8.73 1.39 10.08
C VAL A 47 9.53 0.26 10.71
N LYS A 48 8.82 -0.64 11.39
CA LYS A 48 9.41 -1.78 12.11
C LYS A 48 9.42 -2.99 11.20
N ILE A 49 10.53 -3.72 11.25
CA ILE A 49 10.69 -5.01 10.56
C ILE A 49 11.01 -6.05 11.61
N TYR A 50 10.24 -7.13 11.62
CA TYR A 50 10.44 -8.27 12.51
C TYR A 50 9.93 -9.55 11.85
N PHE A 51 10.10 -10.67 12.55
CA PHE A 51 9.70 -11.98 12.05
C PHE A 51 8.70 -12.61 13.01
N LEU A 52 7.66 -13.23 12.47
CA LEU A 52 6.67 -14.00 13.21
C LEU A 52 6.55 -15.38 12.61
N LYS A 53 6.17 -16.37 13.43
CA LYS A 53 5.73 -17.65 12.87
C LYS A 53 4.48 -17.43 12.02
N ARG A 54 4.36 -18.15 10.91
CA ARG A 54 3.21 -18.10 10.01
C ARG A 54 1.88 -18.23 10.74
N GLU A 55 1.80 -19.18 11.67
CA GLU A 55 0.58 -19.42 12.46
C GLU A 55 0.20 -18.24 13.37
N GLU A 56 1.17 -17.47 13.84
CA GLU A 56 0.95 -16.27 14.65
C GLU A 56 0.58 -15.09 13.77
N ALA A 57 1.27 -14.90 12.65
CA ALA A 57 0.99 -13.86 11.67
C ALA A 57 -0.43 -14.00 11.10
N LEU A 58 -0.88 -15.22 10.79
CA LEU A 58 -2.23 -15.50 10.28
C LEU A 58 -3.36 -15.12 11.26
N LYS A 59 -3.06 -14.92 12.54
CA LYS A 59 -4.04 -14.41 13.53
C LYS A 59 -4.26 -12.91 13.41
N ILE A 60 -3.37 -12.18 12.72
CA ILE A 60 -3.45 -10.74 12.51
C ILE A 60 -4.39 -10.46 11.33
N PRO A 61 -5.53 -9.76 11.53
CA PRO A 61 -6.45 -9.44 10.44
C PRO A 61 -5.78 -8.60 9.35
N GLY A 62 -5.95 -9.00 8.09
CA GLY A 62 -5.43 -8.25 6.94
C GLY A 62 -3.91 -8.29 6.79
N ILE A 63 -3.22 -9.27 7.41
CA ILE A 63 -1.76 -9.44 7.29
C ILE A 63 -1.29 -9.69 5.85
N VAL A 64 -2.16 -10.27 5.01
CA VAL A 64 -1.97 -10.38 3.56
C VAL A 64 -2.96 -9.43 2.88
N LYS A 65 -2.45 -8.42 2.15
CA LYS A 65 -3.29 -7.36 1.56
C LYS A 65 -3.95 -7.75 0.24
N LEU A 66 -3.25 -8.54 -0.57
CA LEU A 66 -3.72 -8.91 -1.91
C LEU A 66 -4.72 -10.05 -1.80
N ALA A 67 -5.99 -9.75 -2.08
CA ALA A 67 -7.10 -10.68 -1.92
C ALA A 67 -6.97 -11.97 -2.77
N GLU A 68 -6.27 -11.90 -3.90
CA GLU A 68 -6.13 -13.00 -4.86
C GLU A 68 -4.80 -13.76 -4.73
N ARG A 69 -3.90 -13.34 -3.83
CA ARG A 69 -2.62 -14.04 -3.64
C ARG A 69 -2.70 -15.00 -2.46
N GLU A 70 -2.25 -16.22 -2.73
CA GLU A 70 -1.98 -17.18 -1.66
C GLU A 70 -0.97 -16.60 -0.67
N PRO A 71 -1.15 -16.83 0.64
CA PRO A 71 -0.18 -16.42 1.62
C PRO A 71 1.20 -17.04 1.34
N PRO A 72 2.29 -16.32 1.59
CA PRO A 72 3.62 -16.80 1.24
C PRO A 72 3.94 -18.15 1.93
N PRO A 73 4.64 -19.07 1.25
CA PRO A 73 5.11 -20.30 1.88
C PRO A 73 6.16 -20.00 2.97
N GLY A 74 6.47 -21.00 3.80
CA GLY A 74 7.46 -20.87 4.88
C GLY A 74 6.82 -20.68 6.26
N ASP A 75 7.56 -21.11 7.27
CA ASP A 75 7.10 -21.18 8.66
C ASP A 75 7.33 -19.88 9.44
N GLU A 76 8.25 -19.03 8.95
CA GLU A 76 8.55 -17.72 9.50
C GLU A 76 8.36 -16.65 8.43
N TRP A 77 7.57 -15.63 8.75
CA TRP A 77 7.22 -14.54 7.85
C TRP A 77 7.85 -13.24 8.32
N ARG A 78 8.41 -12.50 7.35
CA ARG A 78 8.87 -11.14 7.56
C ARG A 78 7.66 -10.20 7.60
N ILE A 79 7.53 -9.49 8.71
CA ILE A 79 6.47 -8.53 8.97
C ILE A 79 7.04 -7.12 8.87
N VAL A 80 6.33 -6.27 8.14
CA VAL A 80 6.55 -4.83 8.09
C VAL A 80 5.37 -4.15 8.77
N GLU A 81 5.69 -3.28 9.72
CA GLU A 81 4.70 -2.51 10.46
C GLU A 81 5.02 -1.02 10.35
N ILE A 82 4.06 -0.25 9.86
CA ILE A 82 4.04 1.20 9.99
C ILE A 82 3.22 1.49 11.24
N GLU A 83 3.88 1.96 12.31
CA GLU A 83 3.29 2.02 13.64
C GLU A 83 1.93 2.76 13.68
N GLY A 84 0.89 2.06 14.10
CA GLY A 84 -0.47 2.58 14.21
C GLY A 84 -1.17 2.86 12.87
N ILE A 85 -0.60 2.42 11.75
CA ILE A 85 -1.15 2.59 10.40
C ILE A 85 -1.44 1.25 9.75
N ASP A 86 -0.41 0.40 9.61
CA ASP A 86 -0.54 -0.85 8.87
C ASP A 86 0.46 -1.91 9.33
N VAL A 87 0.06 -3.18 9.22
CA VAL A 87 0.91 -4.35 9.45
C VAL A 87 0.68 -5.32 8.28
N GLN A 88 1.78 -5.78 7.68
CA GLN A 88 1.75 -6.65 6.51
C GLN A 88 2.90 -7.67 6.52
N ALA A 89 2.63 -8.88 6.04
CA ALA A 89 3.67 -9.81 5.63
C ALA A 89 4.27 -9.36 4.28
N ASP A 90 5.52 -8.90 4.29
CA ASP A 90 6.17 -8.31 3.11
C ASP A 90 7.67 -8.68 3.05
N GLY A 91 8.13 -9.12 1.87
CA GLY A 91 9.52 -9.49 1.61
C GLY A 91 10.39 -8.38 0.99
N GLY A 92 9.81 -7.24 0.65
CA GLY A 92 10.47 -6.14 -0.05
C GLY A 92 11.31 -5.23 0.87
N PRO A 93 12.27 -4.48 0.30
CA PRO A 93 13.02 -3.46 1.04
C PRO A 93 12.11 -2.31 1.46
N HIS A 94 12.39 -1.72 2.62
CA HIS A 94 11.62 -0.62 3.20
C HIS A 94 12.56 0.40 3.85
N VAL A 95 12.12 1.66 3.90
CA VAL A 95 12.74 2.72 4.72
C VAL A 95 12.53 2.44 6.22
N ALA A 96 13.27 3.12 7.10
CA ALA A 96 13.12 2.97 8.55
C ALA A 96 12.08 3.93 9.16
N ASN A 97 11.72 5.00 8.45
CA ASN A 97 10.75 6.01 8.87
C ASN A 97 9.96 6.53 7.67
N THR A 98 8.67 6.80 7.88
CA THR A 98 7.80 7.29 6.81
C THR A 98 8.27 8.61 6.18
N ARG A 99 9.01 9.47 6.90
CA ARG A 99 9.55 10.73 6.35
C ARG A 99 10.61 10.53 5.28
N GLU A 100 11.26 9.37 5.23
CA GLU A 100 12.35 9.11 4.27
C GLU A 100 11.88 9.05 2.82
N ILE A 101 10.57 8.86 2.57
CA ILE A 101 10.03 8.85 1.21
C ILE A 101 9.71 10.25 0.68
N GLY A 102 9.80 11.28 1.53
CA GLY A 102 9.51 12.69 1.19
C GLY A 102 8.03 12.95 0.90
N GLU A 103 7.64 13.17 -0.36
CA GLU A 103 6.24 13.43 -0.75
C GLU A 103 5.70 12.34 -1.68
N VAL A 104 4.50 11.83 -1.39
CA VAL A 104 3.74 10.98 -2.32
C VAL A 104 3.02 11.88 -3.33
N VAL A 105 3.30 11.72 -4.62
CA VAL A 105 2.79 12.59 -5.69
C VAL A 105 1.83 11.83 -6.59
N PHE A 106 0.59 12.30 -6.68
CA PHE A 106 -0.39 11.78 -7.63
C PHE A 106 0.05 12.05 -9.07
N MET A 107 0.07 11.02 -9.91
CA MET A 107 0.39 11.16 -11.34
C MET A 107 -0.87 11.13 -12.20
N LYS A 108 -1.63 10.03 -12.13
CA LYS A 108 -2.87 9.86 -12.90
C LYS A 108 -3.75 8.77 -12.32
N SER A 109 -4.99 8.72 -12.78
CA SER A 109 -5.95 7.66 -12.47
C SER A 109 -6.52 7.08 -13.76
N GLU A 110 -6.76 5.78 -13.79
CA GLU A 110 -7.34 5.08 -14.94
C GLU A 110 -8.53 4.20 -14.51
N SER A 111 -9.55 4.13 -15.35
CA SER A 111 -10.61 3.13 -15.23
C SER A 111 -10.30 1.96 -16.17
N LYS A 112 -10.09 0.76 -15.61
CA LYS A 112 -9.79 -0.46 -16.37
C LYS A 112 -11.01 -1.39 -16.51
N GLY A 113 -12.20 -0.88 -16.17
CA GLY A 113 -13.46 -1.61 -16.19
C GLY A 113 -14.45 -1.03 -15.19
N LYS A 114 -15.66 -1.58 -15.10
CA LYS A 114 -16.71 -1.09 -14.20
C LYS A 114 -16.26 -1.02 -12.74
N ASP A 115 -15.55 -2.05 -12.28
CA ASP A 115 -15.13 -2.15 -10.87
C ASP A 115 -13.62 -2.04 -10.68
N LYS A 116 -12.81 -2.03 -11.76
CA LYS A 116 -11.33 -1.95 -11.64
C LYS A 116 -10.83 -0.52 -11.87
N LYS A 117 -10.26 0.10 -10.84
CA LYS A 117 -9.70 1.46 -10.88
C LYS A 117 -8.24 1.45 -10.49
N ARG A 118 -7.44 2.23 -11.18
CA ARG A 118 -6.00 2.31 -10.97
C ARG A 118 -5.58 3.72 -10.61
N VAL A 119 -4.71 3.85 -9.63
CA VAL A 119 -3.96 5.08 -9.35
C VAL A 119 -2.50 4.85 -9.71
N TYR A 120 -1.87 5.86 -10.28
CA TYR A 120 -0.44 5.96 -10.46
C TYR A 120 0.07 7.09 -9.59
N TYR A 121 1.16 6.85 -8.88
CA TYR A 121 1.83 7.82 -8.03
C TYR A 121 3.34 7.60 -8.06
N THR A 122 4.10 8.56 -7.55
CA THR A 122 5.53 8.45 -7.33
C THR A 122 5.88 9.04 -5.98
N VAL A 123 7.15 8.95 -5.57
CA VAL A 123 7.67 9.58 -4.35
C VAL A 123 8.75 10.58 -4.70
N LYS A 124 8.86 11.66 -3.92
CA LYS A 124 9.92 12.67 -4.03
C LYS A 124 10.63 12.79 -2.68
N PRO A 125 11.71 12.01 -2.45
CA PRO A 125 12.48 12.03 -1.21
C PRO A 125 13.09 13.39 -0.87
#